data_AF-A0A803SQL6-F1
#
_entry.id   AF-A0A803SQL6-F1
#
_cell.length_a   1.000
_cell.length_b   1.000
_cell.length_c   1.000
_cell.angle_alpha   90.00
_cell.angle_beta   90.00
_cell.angle_gamma   90.00
#
_symmetry.space_group_name_H-M   'P 1'
#
loop_
_entity.id
_entity.type
_entity.pdbx_description
1 polymer ?
#
loop_
_entity_poly.entity_id
_entity_poly.type
_entity_poly.pdbx_seq_one_letter_code
_entity_poly.pdbx_strand_id
1 'polypeptide(L)'
;MLRREARQRREYLYRKAQEEKLRTLQEKKEKIKKALDENCLIPTELRKEALVLQKELEFDDGGGEGVTSHVDDEYRWAGVEDPRIMVTTSRDPSSRLKMFAKEIKLVFPGAQRMNRGRHEMGALVRACKANGVTDLLIVHEHRGVPDGLIVSHLPFGPTAYFTLCNVVMRHDIPDIGTMSEAHPHLIFHNFTSRLGQRVSSILKYLFPVPKEDSKRVITFANQEDYISFRHHVYKKSDHRNVELTEVGPRFEMKYVRLALEKDG
;
A
#
# COMPACT_ATOMS: atom_id res chain seq x y z
N MET A 1 -8.79 24.86 -6.67
CA MET A 1 -8.24 23.52 -6.33
C MET A 1 -7.01 23.62 -5.44
N LEU A 2 -5.92 24.26 -5.88
CA LEU A 2 -4.63 24.36 -5.14
C LEU A 2 -4.74 24.87 -3.68
N ARG A 3 -5.56 25.88 -3.40
CA ARG A 3 -5.76 26.38 -2.01
C ARG A 3 -6.49 25.39 -1.10
N ARG A 4 -7.42 24.60 -1.66
CA ARG A 4 -8.15 23.55 -0.93
C ARG A 4 -7.22 22.41 -0.58
N GLU A 5 -6.39 21.98 -1.52
CA GLU A 5 -5.36 20.95 -1.29
C GLU A 5 -4.35 21.39 -0.25
N ALA A 6 -3.83 22.62 -0.34
CA ALA A 6 -2.91 23.16 0.68
C ALA A 6 -3.56 23.28 2.07
N ARG A 7 -4.88 23.50 2.14
CA ARG A 7 -5.62 23.47 3.40
C ARG A 7 -5.75 22.04 3.93
N GLN A 8 -6.18 21.10 3.10
CA GLN A 8 -6.32 19.69 3.46
C GLN A 8 -4.99 19.07 3.90
N ARG A 9 -3.88 19.40 3.23
CA ARG A 9 -2.53 18.97 3.63
C ARG A 9 -2.17 19.50 5.02
N ARG A 10 -2.42 20.78 5.29
CA ARG A 10 -2.16 21.37 6.62
C ARG A 10 -3.02 20.74 7.70
N GLU A 11 -4.30 20.52 7.43
CA GLU A 11 -5.20 19.81 8.33
C GLU A 11 -4.73 18.38 8.60
N TYR A 12 -4.29 17.65 7.57
CA TYR A 12 -3.75 16.30 7.69
C TYR A 12 -2.48 16.26 8.55
N LEU A 13 -1.52 17.15 8.28
CA LEU A 13 -0.29 17.24 9.08
C LEU A 13 -0.58 17.63 10.53
N TYR A 14 -1.54 18.53 10.75
CA TYR A 14 -1.97 18.92 12.08
C TYR A 14 -2.61 17.76 12.85
N ARG A 15 -3.52 17.00 12.21
CA ARG A 15 -4.13 15.80 12.80
C ARG A 15 -3.06 14.77 13.17
N LYS A 16 -2.15 14.47 12.24
CA LYS A 16 -1.04 13.53 12.47
C LYS A 16 -0.13 13.95 13.64
N ALA A 17 0.09 15.24 13.82
CA ALA A 17 0.87 15.77 14.95
C ALA A 17 0.10 15.70 16.29
N GLN A 18 -1.22 15.91 16.27
CA GLN A 18 -2.08 15.71 17.46
C GLN A 18 -2.19 14.24 17.84
N GLU A 19 -2.33 13.36 16.84
CA GLU A 19 -2.34 11.91 17.02
C GLU A 19 -1.08 11.38 17.70
N GLU A 20 0.10 11.87 17.31
CA GLU A 20 1.35 11.45 17.95
C GLU A 20 1.39 11.83 19.44
N LYS A 21 0.86 13.01 19.80
CA LYS A 21 0.72 13.42 21.20
C LYS A 21 -0.30 12.54 21.93
N LEU A 22 -1.46 12.29 21.32
CA LEU A 22 -2.50 11.42 21.87
C LEU A 22 -1.99 9.98 22.06
N ARG A 23 -1.17 9.46 21.14
CA ARG A 23 -0.53 8.14 21.27
C ARG A 23 0.36 8.06 22.49
N THR A 24 1.24 9.06 22.68
CA THR A 24 2.10 9.07 23.87
C THR A 24 1.29 9.15 25.17
N LEU A 25 0.15 9.85 25.14
CA LEU A 25 -0.77 9.93 26.27
C LEU A 25 -1.48 8.59 26.49
N GLN A 26 -1.90 7.91 25.42
CA GLN A 26 -2.54 6.60 25.48
C GLN A 26 -1.59 5.52 26.00
N GLU A 27 -0.32 5.51 25.57
CA GLU A 27 0.70 4.58 26.08
C GLU A 27 0.93 4.79 27.59
N LYS A 28 0.85 6.03 28.08
CA LYS A 28 0.91 6.33 29.52
C LYS A 28 -0.34 5.80 30.24
N LYS A 29 -1.53 6.04 29.68
CA LYS A 29 -2.82 5.54 30.19
C LYS A 29 -2.84 4.02 30.29
N GLU A 30 -2.40 3.31 29.25
CA GLU A 30 -2.31 1.85 29.24
C GLU A 30 -1.35 1.30 30.31
N LYS A 31 -0.19 1.95 30.51
CA LYS A 31 0.75 1.55 31.59
C LYS A 31 0.12 1.70 32.97
N ILE A 32 -0.67 2.76 33.18
CA ILE A 32 -1.40 2.96 34.44
C ILE A 32 -2.50 1.91 34.60
N LYS A 33 -3.28 1.66 33.53
CA LYS A 33 -4.32 0.62 33.52
C LYS A 33 -3.73 -0.75 33.88
N LYS A 34 -2.63 -1.16 33.23
CA LYS A 34 -1.91 -2.41 33.57
C LYS A 34 -1.40 -2.44 35.01
N ALA A 35 -0.84 -1.34 35.51
CA ALA A 35 -0.36 -1.29 36.90
C ALA A 35 -1.51 -1.44 37.92
N LEU A 36 -2.69 -0.90 37.61
CA LEU A 36 -3.90 -1.07 38.42
C LEU A 36 -4.43 -2.51 38.35
N ASP A 37 -4.52 -3.07 37.14
CA ASP A 37 -5.03 -4.43 36.92
C ASP A 37 -4.12 -5.50 37.57
N GLU A 38 -2.79 -5.33 37.44
CA GLU A 38 -1.78 -6.25 37.99
C GLU A 38 -1.40 -5.93 39.44
N ASN A 39 -2.01 -4.92 40.07
CA ASN A 39 -1.66 -4.41 41.41
C ASN A 39 -0.15 -4.17 41.61
N CYS A 40 0.51 -3.64 40.58
CA CYS A 40 1.94 -3.36 40.57
C CYS A 40 2.22 -1.87 40.87
N LEU A 41 3.44 -1.57 41.34
CA LEU A 41 3.85 -0.18 41.60
C LEU A 41 3.89 0.64 40.31
N ILE A 42 3.22 1.81 40.33
CA ILE A 42 3.23 2.76 39.20
C ILE A 42 4.68 3.26 38.96
N PRO A 43 5.14 3.31 37.68
CA PRO A 43 6.44 3.85 37.31
C PRO A 43 6.67 5.27 37.85
N THR A 44 7.87 5.54 38.38
CA THR A 44 8.22 6.79 39.08
C THR A 44 7.90 8.05 38.27
N GLU A 45 8.11 7.99 36.95
CA GLU A 45 7.86 9.09 36.01
C GLU A 45 6.36 9.45 35.90
N LEU A 46 5.47 8.47 36.05
CA LEU A 46 4.03 8.66 35.89
C LEU A 46 3.32 8.99 37.20
N ARG A 47 3.96 8.80 38.36
CA ARG A 47 3.31 8.99 39.68
C ARG A 47 2.72 10.38 39.89
N LYS A 48 3.35 11.43 39.37
CA LYS A 48 2.85 12.81 39.48
C LYS A 48 1.62 13.08 38.61
N GLU A 49 1.57 12.45 37.43
CA GLU A 49 0.48 12.61 36.45
C GLU A 49 -0.62 11.55 36.61
N ALA A 50 -0.38 10.51 37.41
CA ALA A 50 -1.22 9.32 37.50
C ALA A 50 -2.67 9.63 37.87
N LEU A 51 -2.88 10.55 38.82
CA LEU A 51 -4.21 10.88 39.32
C LEU A 51 -5.05 11.67 38.30
N VAL A 52 -4.39 12.43 37.42
CA VAL A 52 -5.04 13.13 36.29
C VAL A 52 -5.37 12.12 35.19
N LEU A 53 -4.39 11.31 34.79
CA LEU A 53 -4.54 10.31 33.75
C LEU A 53 -5.58 9.23 34.11
N GLN A 54 -5.70 8.88 35.40
CA GLN A 54 -6.72 7.95 35.89
C GLN A 54 -8.13 8.55 35.74
N LYS A 55 -8.33 9.80 36.13
CA LYS A 55 -9.63 10.48 35.93
C LYS A 55 -9.99 10.57 34.46
N GLU A 56 -9.02 10.88 33.60
CA GLU A 56 -9.24 10.88 32.14
C GLU A 56 -9.55 9.49 31.59
N LEU A 57 -9.05 8.43 32.23
CA LEU A 57 -9.34 7.03 31.85
C LEU A 57 -10.81 6.67 32.12
N GLU A 58 -11.42 7.24 33.17
CA GLU A 58 -12.83 7.00 33.51
C GLU A 58 -13.79 7.58 32.45
N PHE A 59 -13.33 8.56 31.66
CA PHE A 59 -14.09 9.16 30.55
C PHE A 59 -13.77 8.52 29.19
N ASP A 60 -12.76 7.64 29.09
CA ASP A 60 -12.53 6.84 27.89
C ASP A 60 -13.53 5.67 27.89
N ASP A 61 -14.69 5.87 27.25
CA ASP A 61 -15.66 4.81 27.03
C ASP A 61 -14.98 3.60 26.36
N GLY A 62 -15.16 2.39 26.93
CA GLY A 62 -14.58 1.13 26.42
C GLY A 62 -15.00 0.77 24.98
N GLY A 63 -15.95 1.50 24.38
CA GLY A 63 -16.28 1.41 22.95
C GLY A 63 -15.28 2.14 22.02
N GLY A 64 -14.39 2.95 22.58
CA GLY A 64 -13.28 3.60 21.89
C GLY A 64 -12.07 2.70 21.63
N GLU A 65 -12.11 1.42 22.09
CA GLU A 65 -11.12 0.38 21.78
C GLU A 65 -11.03 0.03 20.28
N GLY A 66 -11.81 0.70 19.43
CA GLY A 66 -11.42 0.94 18.05
C GLY A 66 -10.32 1.99 17.97
N VAL A 67 -9.15 1.76 18.59
CA VAL A 67 -7.90 2.31 18.03
C VAL A 67 -7.81 1.66 16.67
N THR A 68 -8.48 2.25 15.66
CA THR A 68 -8.24 1.98 14.25
C THR A 68 -6.74 2.04 14.14
N SER A 69 -6.13 0.87 13.96
CA SER A 69 -4.69 0.71 14.12
C SER A 69 -4.05 1.83 13.29
N HIS A 70 -3.34 2.68 14.03
CA HIS A 70 -2.81 4.01 13.69
C HIS A 70 -1.91 4.02 12.43
N VAL A 71 -1.80 2.89 11.75
CA VAL A 71 -0.83 2.63 10.70
C VAL A 71 -1.26 3.20 9.36
N ASP A 72 -2.55 3.45 9.08
CA ASP A 72 -3.01 3.83 7.72
C ASP A 72 -4.21 4.81 7.68
N ASP A 73 -4.13 6.02 8.29
CA ASP A 73 -5.16 7.06 8.07
C ASP A 73 -5.30 7.41 6.57
N GLU A 74 -4.21 7.25 5.81
CA GLU A 74 -4.22 7.47 4.37
C GLU A 74 -5.14 6.48 3.62
N TYR A 75 -5.29 5.26 4.14
CA TYR A 75 -6.10 4.20 3.52
C TYR A 75 -7.43 3.97 4.25
N ARG A 76 -7.92 4.94 5.01
CA ARG A 76 -9.15 4.83 5.80
C ARG A 76 -10.39 4.40 5.00
N TRP A 77 -10.45 4.78 3.72
CA TRP A 77 -11.56 4.44 2.81
C TRP A 77 -11.35 3.14 2.04
N ALA A 78 -10.23 2.45 2.27
CA ALA A 78 -9.95 1.21 1.58
C ALA A 78 -11.00 0.14 1.89
N GLY A 79 -11.51 -0.50 0.84
CA GLY A 79 -12.58 -1.50 0.93
C GLY A 79 -14.01 -0.94 0.85
N VAL A 80 -14.18 0.38 0.96
CA VAL A 80 -15.47 1.05 0.68
C VAL A 80 -15.55 1.46 -0.79
N GLU A 81 -14.46 2.04 -1.31
CA GLU A 81 -14.33 2.44 -2.71
C GLU A 81 -13.24 1.62 -3.41
N ASP A 82 -13.49 1.26 -4.66
CA ASP A 82 -12.50 0.57 -5.49
C ASP A 82 -11.36 1.53 -5.89
N PRO A 83 -10.09 1.09 -5.81
CA PRO A 83 -8.95 1.94 -6.14
C PRO A 83 -8.95 2.31 -7.62
N ARG A 84 -8.67 3.57 -7.91
CA ARG A 84 -8.53 4.10 -9.27
C ARG A 84 -7.06 4.30 -9.57
N ILE A 85 -6.52 3.38 -10.35
CA ILE A 85 -5.08 3.28 -10.57
C ILE A 85 -4.69 3.86 -11.93
N MET A 86 -3.66 4.70 -11.94
CA MET A 86 -3.05 5.21 -13.15
C MET A 86 -1.62 4.70 -13.29
N VAL A 87 -1.33 4.02 -14.40
CA VAL A 87 0.00 3.49 -14.74
C VAL A 87 0.63 4.38 -15.81
N THR A 88 1.84 4.86 -15.56
CA THR A 88 2.66 5.63 -16.51
C THR A 88 4.09 5.09 -16.53
N THR A 89 4.83 5.45 -17.57
CA THR A 89 6.25 5.12 -17.74
C THR A 89 7.14 6.33 -17.44
N SER A 90 8.45 6.13 -17.59
CA SER A 90 9.45 7.18 -17.82
C SER A 90 9.15 8.02 -19.08
N ARG A 91 9.86 9.15 -19.26
CA ARG A 91 9.62 10.18 -20.29
C ARG A 91 9.65 9.61 -21.71
N ASP A 92 10.71 8.87 -22.03
CA ASP A 92 10.95 8.28 -23.35
C ASP A 92 11.09 6.76 -23.22
N PRO A 93 9.96 6.03 -23.12
CA PRO A 93 9.98 4.59 -22.87
C PRO A 93 10.27 3.80 -24.15
N SER A 94 11.04 2.73 -24.01
CA SER A 94 11.26 1.71 -25.03
C SER A 94 9.96 0.95 -25.35
N SER A 95 9.98 0.21 -26.45
CA SER A 95 8.88 -0.69 -26.80
C SER A 95 8.66 -1.76 -25.72
N ARG A 96 9.73 -2.30 -25.12
CA ARG A 96 9.65 -3.30 -24.04
C ARG A 96 8.99 -2.71 -22.79
N LEU A 97 9.36 -1.51 -22.36
CA LEU A 97 8.70 -0.87 -21.21
C LEU A 97 7.24 -0.51 -21.49
N LYS A 98 6.88 -0.13 -22.72
CA LYS A 98 5.47 0.06 -23.10
C LYS A 98 4.67 -1.24 -22.99
N MET A 99 5.26 -2.38 -23.38
CA MET A 99 4.65 -3.70 -23.20
C MET A 99 4.52 -4.06 -21.73
N PHE A 100 5.58 -3.87 -20.94
CA PHE A 100 5.53 -4.11 -19.50
C PHE A 100 4.49 -3.23 -18.78
N ALA A 101 4.37 -1.95 -19.14
CA ALA A 101 3.32 -1.08 -18.59
C ALA A 101 1.90 -1.56 -18.93
N LYS A 102 1.71 -2.22 -20.09
CA LYS A 102 0.44 -2.87 -20.44
C LYS A 102 0.20 -4.12 -19.58
N GLU A 103 1.24 -4.90 -19.28
CA GLU A 103 1.15 -6.05 -18.37
C GLU A 103 0.79 -5.62 -16.95
N ILE A 104 1.47 -4.59 -16.41
CA ILE A 104 1.19 -4.02 -15.10
C ILE A 104 -0.25 -3.48 -15.04
N LYS A 105 -0.75 -2.84 -16.10
CA LYS A 105 -2.16 -2.44 -16.19
C LYS A 105 -3.11 -3.65 -16.03
N LEU A 106 -2.80 -4.80 -16.62
CA LEU A 106 -3.65 -6.00 -16.50
C LEU A 106 -3.52 -6.68 -15.12
N VAL A 107 -2.42 -6.48 -14.42
CA VAL A 107 -2.24 -6.97 -13.05
C VAL A 107 -3.25 -6.32 -12.10
N PHE A 108 -3.51 -5.02 -12.24
CA PHE A 108 -4.42 -4.27 -11.36
C PHE A 108 -5.80 -4.09 -12.01
N PRO A 109 -6.88 -4.70 -11.46
CA PRO A 109 -8.22 -4.48 -11.97
C PRO A 109 -8.59 -2.99 -11.97
N GLY A 110 -9.23 -2.51 -13.04
CA GLY A 110 -9.65 -1.10 -13.16
C GLY A 110 -8.52 -0.10 -13.44
N ALA A 111 -7.26 -0.54 -13.54
CA ALA A 111 -6.15 0.35 -13.83
C ALA A 111 -6.19 0.90 -15.27
N GLN A 112 -5.83 2.17 -15.40
CA GLN A 112 -5.72 2.86 -16.68
C GLN A 112 -4.26 3.17 -16.98
N ARG A 113 -3.90 3.11 -18.27
CA ARG A 113 -2.54 3.43 -18.72
C ARG A 113 -2.56 4.80 -19.37
N MET A 114 -1.68 5.68 -18.92
CA MET A 114 -1.46 7.00 -19.51
C MET A 114 -0.13 7.02 -20.25
N ASN A 115 -0.12 7.63 -21.44
CA ASN A 115 1.11 7.90 -22.16
C ASN A 115 1.84 9.07 -21.49
N ARG A 116 3.12 8.88 -21.18
CA ARG A 116 3.91 9.90 -20.50
C ARG A 116 4.15 11.15 -21.35
N GLY A 117 4.61 10.95 -22.59
CA GLY A 117 4.92 12.04 -23.52
C GLY A 117 5.86 13.10 -22.92
N ARG A 118 5.60 14.37 -23.23
CA ARG A 118 6.36 15.52 -22.72
C ARG A 118 5.81 16.10 -21.41
N HIS A 119 4.88 15.41 -20.74
CA HIS A 119 4.27 15.93 -19.53
C HIS A 119 5.23 15.90 -18.34
N GLU A 120 5.30 17.03 -17.62
CA GLU A 120 6.03 17.13 -16.36
C GLU A 120 5.36 16.34 -15.24
N MET A 121 6.15 15.87 -14.27
CA MET A 121 5.66 15.07 -13.14
C MET A 121 4.57 15.80 -12.36
N GLY A 122 4.79 17.08 -12.03
CA GLY A 122 3.83 17.87 -11.27
C GLY A 122 2.50 18.06 -12.00
N ALA A 123 2.53 18.22 -13.34
CA ALA A 123 1.31 18.33 -14.13
C ALA A 123 0.47 17.04 -14.11
N LEU A 124 1.13 15.88 -14.19
CA LEU A 124 0.45 14.59 -14.16
C LEU A 124 -0.12 14.27 -12.79
N VAL A 125 0.63 14.55 -11.72
CA VAL A 125 0.12 14.39 -10.35
C VAL A 125 -1.10 15.27 -10.14
N ARG A 126 -1.08 16.54 -10.59
CA ARG A 126 -2.26 17.43 -10.54
C ARG A 126 -3.44 16.89 -11.32
N ALA A 127 -3.21 16.34 -12.53
CA ALA A 127 -4.27 15.74 -13.33
C ALA A 127 -4.87 14.49 -12.66
N CYS A 128 -4.04 13.63 -12.08
CA CYS A 128 -4.48 12.46 -11.31
C CYS A 128 -5.32 12.87 -10.09
N LYS A 129 -4.85 13.85 -9.31
CA LYS A 129 -5.59 14.40 -8.15
C LYS A 129 -6.95 14.99 -8.59
N ALA A 130 -7.00 15.73 -9.70
CA ALA A 130 -8.23 16.31 -10.23
C ALA A 130 -9.25 15.26 -10.70
N ASN A 131 -8.77 14.10 -11.20
CA ASN A 131 -9.61 13.00 -11.67
C ASN A 131 -9.98 11.99 -10.55
N GLY A 132 -9.56 12.24 -9.30
CA GLY A 132 -9.81 11.32 -8.19
C GLY A 132 -9.11 9.97 -8.35
N VAL A 133 -7.93 9.95 -8.95
CA VAL A 133 -7.05 8.76 -8.99
C VAL A 133 -6.53 8.51 -7.57
N THR A 134 -6.63 7.27 -7.09
CA THR A 134 -6.15 6.89 -5.76
C THR A 134 -4.65 6.63 -5.78
N ASP A 135 -4.13 6.01 -6.84
CA ASP A 135 -2.72 5.60 -6.90
C ASP A 135 -2.12 5.85 -8.28
N LEU A 136 -0.90 6.39 -8.29
CA LEU A 136 -0.07 6.59 -9.47
C LEU A 136 1.11 5.62 -9.43
N LEU A 137 1.19 4.74 -10.42
CA LEU A 137 2.32 3.83 -10.62
C LEU A 137 3.20 4.35 -11.74
N ILE A 138 4.49 4.53 -11.46
CA ILE A 138 5.48 4.94 -12.44
C ILE A 138 6.49 3.82 -12.60
N VAL A 139 6.64 3.34 -13.83
CA VAL A 139 7.58 2.27 -14.16
C VAL A 139 8.79 2.83 -14.92
N HIS A 140 9.97 2.43 -14.48
CA HIS A 140 11.26 2.78 -15.04
C HIS A 140 11.91 1.56 -15.71
N GLU A 141 12.87 1.84 -16.59
CA GLU A 141 13.69 0.82 -17.22
C GLU A 141 15.14 1.28 -17.36
N HIS A 142 16.02 0.29 -17.50
CA HIS A 142 17.37 0.45 -18.00
C HIS A 142 17.55 -0.38 -19.26
N ARG A 143 17.84 0.27 -20.40
CA ARG A 143 18.15 -0.39 -21.69
C ARG A 143 17.10 -1.44 -22.12
N GLY A 144 15.81 -1.17 -21.93
CA GLY A 144 14.73 -2.09 -22.32
C GLY A 144 14.33 -3.13 -21.27
N VAL A 145 15.01 -3.15 -20.11
CA VAL A 145 14.69 -4.03 -18.98
C VAL A 145 14.07 -3.18 -17.86
N PRO A 146 12.83 -3.47 -17.43
CA PRO A 146 12.21 -2.77 -16.31
C PRO A 146 13.02 -2.98 -15.02
N ASP A 147 13.35 -1.88 -14.34
CA ASP A 147 14.25 -1.88 -13.18
C ASP A 147 13.72 -1.09 -11.98
N GLY A 148 12.63 -0.33 -12.15
CA GLY A 148 12.07 0.50 -11.09
C GLY A 148 10.56 0.57 -11.14
N LEU A 149 9.94 0.49 -9.96
CA LEU A 149 8.52 0.71 -9.76
C LEU A 149 8.33 1.71 -8.61
N ILE A 150 7.60 2.78 -8.88
CA ILE A 150 7.23 3.78 -7.88
C ILE A 150 5.72 3.69 -7.70
N VAL A 151 5.26 3.52 -6.46
CA VAL A 151 3.85 3.50 -6.09
C VAL A 151 3.58 4.73 -5.24
N SER A 152 2.76 5.65 -5.74
CA SER A 152 2.41 6.89 -5.04
C SER A 152 0.92 6.93 -4.76
N HIS A 153 0.55 6.92 -3.48
CA HIS A 153 -0.84 7.07 -3.06
C HIS A 153 -1.22 8.55 -3.00
N LEU A 154 -2.34 8.91 -3.60
CA LEU A 154 -2.86 10.26 -3.75
C LEU A 154 -4.14 10.41 -2.92
N PRO A 155 -4.46 11.62 -2.43
CA PRO A 155 -3.81 12.90 -2.71
C PRO A 155 -2.62 13.26 -1.81
N PHE A 156 -2.49 12.68 -0.61
CA PHE A 156 -1.43 12.99 0.36
C PHE A 156 -0.76 11.74 0.96
N GLY A 157 -0.77 10.66 0.19
CA GLY A 157 -0.33 9.36 0.66
C GLY A 157 1.18 9.13 0.58
N PRO A 158 1.64 7.98 1.07
CA PRO A 158 3.02 7.55 0.91
C PRO A 158 3.39 7.32 -0.55
N THR A 159 4.67 7.53 -0.86
CA THR A 159 5.30 7.10 -2.11
C THR A 159 6.39 6.07 -1.80
N ALA A 160 6.16 4.82 -2.21
CA ALA A 160 7.10 3.72 -2.06
C ALA A 160 7.91 3.53 -3.35
N TYR A 161 9.21 3.37 -3.20
CA TYR A 161 10.16 3.14 -4.29
C TYR A 161 10.67 1.72 -4.22
N PHE A 162 10.55 1.00 -5.33
CA PHE A 162 11.01 -0.37 -5.48
C PHE A 162 11.97 -0.49 -6.66
N THR A 163 13.04 -1.23 -6.46
CA THR A 163 13.91 -1.69 -7.55
C THR A 163 13.44 -3.07 -7.99
N LEU A 164 13.22 -3.26 -9.29
CA LEU A 164 12.82 -4.52 -9.89
C LEU A 164 14.05 -5.33 -10.31
N CYS A 165 14.03 -6.62 -10.01
CA CYS A 165 15.04 -7.60 -10.38
C CYS A 165 14.36 -8.81 -11.02
N ASN A 166 15.12 -9.57 -11.81
CA ASN A 166 14.67 -10.85 -12.36
C ASN A 166 13.32 -10.77 -13.09
N VAL A 167 13.12 -9.66 -13.83
CA VAL A 167 11.86 -9.38 -14.51
C VAL A 167 11.72 -10.29 -15.74
N VAL A 168 10.75 -11.18 -15.69
CA VAL A 168 10.27 -11.97 -16.81
C VAL A 168 8.90 -11.42 -17.20
N MET A 169 8.84 -10.78 -18.37
CA MET A 169 7.61 -10.22 -18.90
C MET A 169 6.67 -11.33 -19.36
N ARG A 170 5.36 -11.08 -19.27
CA ARG A 170 4.34 -12.01 -19.76
C ARG A 170 4.54 -12.35 -21.23
N HIS A 171 4.88 -11.38 -22.08
CA HIS A 171 5.09 -11.62 -23.51
C HIS A 171 6.26 -12.58 -23.81
N ASP A 172 7.17 -12.79 -22.86
CA ASP A 172 8.31 -13.70 -23.00
C ASP A 172 7.94 -15.14 -22.54
N ILE A 173 6.76 -15.37 -21.97
CA ILE A 173 6.27 -16.70 -21.52
C ILE A 173 5.56 -17.41 -22.69
N PRO A 174 5.80 -18.70 -22.98
CA PRO A 174 5.07 -19.43 -24.02
C PRO A 174 3.61 -19.75 -23.61
N ASP A 175 2.74 -20.03 -24.60
CA ASP A 175 1.36 -20.49 -24.41
C ASP A 175 0.46 -19.59 -23.54
N ILE A 176 0.48 -18.29 -23.84
CA ILE A 176 -0.19 -17.29 -23.02
C ILE A 176 -1.69 -17.21 -23.34
N GLY A 177 -2.52 -17.70 -22.42
CA GLY A 177 -3.96 -17.47 -22.43
C GLY A 177 -4.36 -16.01 -22.12
N THR A 178 -5.63 -15.67 -22.32
CA THR A 178 -6.17 -14.35 -21.93
C THR A 178 -6.13 -14.17 -20.42
N MET A 179 -5.65 -13.01 -19.94
CA MET A 179 -5.61 -12.71 -18.51
C MET A 179 -7.01 -12.30 -18.03
N SER A 180 -7.50 -12.94 -16.98
CA SER A 180 -8.74 -12.52 -16.31
C SER A 180 -8.53 -11.21 -15.57
N GLU A 181 -9.43 -10.26 -15.76
CA GLU A 181 -9.47 -8.99 -15.01
C GLU A 181 -10.26 -9.09 -13.70
N ALA A 182 -10.69 -10.31 -13.32
CA ALA A 182 -11.36 -10.54 -12.04
C ALA A 182 -10.49 -10.07 -10.85
N HIS A 183 -11.15 -9.68 -9.76
CA HIS A 183 -10.50 -9.21 -8.55
C HIS A 183 -9.68 -10.36 -7.91
N PRO A 184 -8.36 -10.21 -7.77
CA PRO A 184 -7.49 -11.28 -7.28
C PRO A 184 -7.56 -11.44 -5.75
N HIS A 185 -7.44 -12.67 -5.26
CA HIS A 185 -7.01 -12.91 -3.90
C HIS A 185 -5.54 -12.55 -3.74
N LEU A 186 -5.19 -11.98 -2.59
CA LEU A 186 -3.82 -11.56 -2.29
C LEU A 186 -3.21 -12.44 -1.20
N ILE A 187 -1.97 -12.84 -1.40
CA ILE A 187 -1.17 -13.56 -0.41
C ILE A 187 0.04 -12.69 -0.08
N PHE A 188 0.17 -12.28 1.18
CA PHE A 188 1.36 -11.61 1.70
C PHE A 188 2.08 -12.56 2.66
N HIS A 189 3.26 -13.04 2.27
CA HIS A 189 4.04 -13.96 3.07
C HIS A 189 5.27 -13.25 3.66
N ASN A 190 5.49 -13.44 4.97
CA ASN A 190 6.68 -12.98 5.71
C ASN A 190 6.88 -11.44 5.77
N PHE A 191 5.79 -10.69 5.94
CA PHE A 191 5.80 -9.24 6.24
C PHE A 191 5.59 -8.99 7.75
N THR A 192 6.55 -9.39 8.57
CA THR A 192 6.43 -9.38 10.04
C THR A 192 6.79 -8.05 10.68
N SER A 193 7.79 -7.34 10.14
CA SER A 193 8.25 -6.07 10.69
C SER A 193 7.22 -4.96 10.50
N ARG A 194 7.28 -3.90 11.33
CA ARG A 194 6.39 -2.73 11.20
C ARG A 194 6.49 -2.08 9.81
N LEU A 195 7.71 -2.01 9.25
CA LEU A 195 7.93 -1.53 7.89
C LEU A 195 7.32 -2.49 6.86
N GLY A 196 7.49 -3.81 7.06
CA GLY A 196 6.89 -4.83 6.21
C GLY A 196 5.37 -4.73 6.19
N GLN A 197 4.73 -4.56 7.35
CA GLN A 197 3.29 -4.33 7.44
C GLN A 197 2.86 -3.08 6.67
N ARG A 198 3.59 -1.96 6.79
CA ARG A 198 3.30 -0.74 6.03
C ARG A 198 3.47 -0.93 4.51
N VAL A 199 4.51 -1.63 4.06
CA VAL A 199 4.70 -1.96 2.64
C VAL A 199 3.59 -2.89 2.15
N SER A 200 3.19 -3.87 2.96
CA SER A 200 2.07 -4.77 2.69
C SER A 200 0.77 -3.98 2.53
N SER A 201 0.47 -3.04 3.42
CA SER A 201 -0.69 -2.14 3.29
C SER A 201 -0.67 -1.36 1.97
N ILE A 202 0.45 -0.72 1.63
CA ILE A 202 0.58 0.06 0.38
C ILE A 202 0.28 -0.81 -0.84
N LEU A 203 0.81 -2.04 -0.87
CA LEU A 203 0.61 -2.96 -2.00
C LEU A 203 -0.79 -3.58 -2.01
N LYS A 204 -1.37 -3.86 -0.83
CA LYS A 204 -2.70 -4.46 -0.66
C LYS A 204 -3.80 -3.54 -1.18
N TYR A 205 -3.72 -2.25 -0.85
CA TYR A 205 -4.76 -1.27 -1.20
C TYR A 205 -4.74 -0.82 -2.67
N LEU A 206 -3.81 -1.34 -3.47
CA LEU A 206 -3.86 -1.26 -4.93
C LEU A 206 -4.86 -2.25 -5.55
N PHE A 207 -5.51 -3.10 -4.77
CA PHE A 207 -6.46 -4.08 -5.29
C PHE A 207 -7.84 -3.88 -4.67
N PRO A 208 -8.91 -4.04 -5.48
CA PRO A 208 -10.27 -4.07 -4.95
C PRO A 208 -10.50 -5.35 -4.14
N VAL A 209 -11.56 -5.36 -3.35
CA VAL A 209 -11.93 -6.54 -2.54
C VAL A 209 -12.34 -7.68 -3.47
N PRO A 210 -11.73 -8.88 -3.35
CA PRO A 210 -12.08 -10.01 -4.18
C PRO A 210 -13.38 -10.66 -3.71
N LYS A 211 -14.10 -11.27 -4.66
CA LYS A 211 -15.20 -12.21 -4.35
C LYS A 211 -14.63 -13.54 -3.86
N GLU A 212 -15.39 -14.26 -3.05
CA GLU A 212 -14.99 -15.57 -2.49
C GLU A 212 -14.74 -16.65 -3.57
N ASP A 213 -15.39 -16.53 -4.73
CA ASP A 213 -15.28 -17.46 -5.85
C ASP A 213 -14.16 -17.11 -6.84
N SER A 214 -13.36 -16.07 -6.54
CA SER A 214 -12.28 -15.66 -7.43
C SER A 214 -11.19 -16.72 -7.53
N LYS A 215 -10.83 -17.05 -8.76
CA LYS A 215 -9.80 -18.06 -9.09
C LYS A 215 -8.42 -17.45 -9.30
N ARG A 216 -8.33 -16.13 -9.25
CA ARG A 216 -7.10 -15.37 -9.51
C ARG A 216 -6.39 -15.09 -8.21
N VAL A 217 -5.08 -15.36 -8.15
CA VAL A 217 -4.26 -15.18 -6.94
C VAL A 217 -2.98 -14.43 -7.30
N ILE A 218 -2.68 -13.40 -6.52
CA ILE A 218 -1.44 -12.65 -6.59
C ILE A 218 -0.69 -12.85 -5.27
N THR A 219 0.57 -13.24 -5.38
CA THR A 219 1.43 -13.54 -4.24
C THR A 219 2.55 -12.52 -4.16
N PHE A 220 2.71 -11.94 -2.99
CA PHE A 220 3.86 -11.16 -2.55
C PHE A 220 4.55 -11.96 -1.44
N ALA A 221 5.67 -12.60 -1.76
CA ALA A 221 6.42 -13.39 -0.79
C ALA A 221 7.76 -12.72 -0.48
N ASN A 222 7.95 -12.32 0.78
CA ASN A 222 9.17 -11.67 1.21
C ASN A 222 10.20 -12.70 1.70
N GLN A 223 11.39 -12.71 1.08
CA GLN A 223 12.53 -13.53 1.49
C GLN A 223 13.79 -12.68 1.40
N GLU A 224 14.53 -12.53 2.52
CA GLU A 224 15.77 -11.73 2.56
C GLU A 224 15.62 -10.31 2.00
N ASP A 225 14.50 -9.64 2.33
CA ASP A 225 14.11 -8.30 1.84
C ASP A 225 13.85 -8.19 0.33
N TYR A 226 13.80 -9.32 -0.38
CA TYR A 226 13.28 -9.41 -1.74
C TYR A 226 11.83 -9.88 -1.71
N ILE A 227 10.94 -9.05 -2.25
CA ILE A 227 9.53 -9.38 -2.40
C ILE A 227 9.36 -10.03 -3.78
N SER A 228 9.22 -11.35 -3.78
CA SER A 228 8.85 -12.12 -4.97
C SER A 228 7.39 -11.87 -5.32
N PHE A 229 7.16 -11.32 -6.51
CA PHE A 229 5.83 -11.17 -7.10
C PHE A 229 5.53 -12.34 -8.03
N ARG A 230 4.39 -13.00 -7.83
CA ARG A 230 3.87 -14.02 -8.74
C ARG A 230 2.38 -13.86 -8.96
N HIS A 231 1.92 -14.17 -10.16
CA HIS A 231 0.52 -14.05 -10.56
C HIS A 231 0.03 -15.36 -11.16
N HIS A 232 -0.88 -16.02 -10.44
CA HIS A 232 -1.43 -17.32 -10.78
C HIS A 232 -2.94 -17.27 -10.92
N VAL A 233 -3.47 -18.20 -11.71
CA VAL A 233 -4.87 -18.63 -11.65
C VAL A 233 -4.85 -20.07 -11.14
N TYR A 234 -5.76 -20.39 -10.23
CA TYR A 234 -5.88 -21.73 -9.70
C TYR A 234 -7.14 -22.42 -10.21
N LYS A 235 -7.06 -23.73 -10.37
CA LYS A 235 -8.20 -24.61 -10.57
C LYS A 235 -8.19 -25.65 -9.46
N LYS A 236 -9.35 -25.84 -8.83
CA LYS A 236 -9.56 -26.93 -7.87
C LYS A 236 -10.05 -28.12 -8.67
N SER A 237 -9.19 -29.11 -8.86
CA SER A 237 -9.55 -30.39 -9.49
C SER A 237 -10.36 -31.22 -8.50
N ASP A 238 -9.91 -31.26 -7.24
CA ASP A 238 -10.55 -31.94 -6.10
C ASP A 238 -10.56 -31.05 -4.84
N HIS A 239 -11.15 -31.52 -3.73
CA HIS A 239 -11.13 -30.80 -2.45
C HIS A 239 -9.73 -30.68 -1.82
N ARG A 240 -8.78 -31.54 -2.19
CA ARG A 240 -7.39 -31.53 -1.65
C ARG A 240 -6.36 -30.96 -2.62
N ASN A 241 -6.61 -31.03 -3.91
CA ASN A 241 -5.63 -30.72 -4.93
C ASN A 241 -5.96 -29.41 -5.65
N VAL A 242 -4.97 -28.54 -5.74
CA VAL A 242 -5.08 -27.25 -6.41
C VAL A 242 -3.99 -27.17 -7.47
N GLU A 243 -4.40 -26.99 -8.72
CA GLU A 243 -3.51 -26.77 -9.85
C GLU A 243 -3.33 -25.28 -10.08
N LEU A 244 -2.08 -24.83 -10.16
CA LEU A 244 -1.72 -23.43 -10.39
C LEU A 244 -1.20 -23.26 -11.81
N THR A 245 -1.70 -22.26 -12.51
CA THR A 245 -1.20 -21.82 -13.81
C THR A 245 -0.72 -20.39 -13.70
N GLU A 246 0.52 -20.13 -14.10
CA GLU A 246 1.08 -18.79 -14.11
C GLU A 246 0.58 -18.01 -15.32
N VAL A 247 0.15 -16.75 -15.12
CA VAL A 247 -0.52 -15.96 -16.16
C VAL A 247 0.05 -14.56 -16.35
N GLY A 248 0.83 -14.06 -15.39
CA GLY A 248 1.36 -12.70 -15.37
C GLY A 248 2.88 -12.65 -15.38
N PRO A 249 3.44 -11.42 -15.35
CA PRO A 249 4.88 -11.25 -15.23
C PRO A 249 5.40 -11.78 -13.89
N ARG A 250 6.67 -12.16 -13.90
CA ARG A 250 7.42 -12.58 -12.71
C ARG A 250 8.48 -11.55 -12.45
N PHE A 251 8.64 -11.14 -11.20
CA PHE A 251 9.75 -10.31 -10.81
C PHE A 251 9.97 -10.41 -9.31
N GLU A 252 11.15 -9.98 -8.90
CA GLU A 252 11.44 -9.66 -7.52
C GLU A 252 11.52 -8.15 -7.41
N MET A 253 11.05 -7.62 -6.29
CA MET A 253 11.18 -6.21 -6.01
C MET A 253 11.80 -6.00 -4.64
N LYS A 254 12.80 -5.13 -4.60
CA LYS A 254 13.45 -4.71 -3.36
C LYS A 254 12.93 -3.33 -2.99
N TYR A 255 12.42 -3.22 -1.76
CA TYR A 255 12.04 -1.93 -1.21
C TYR A 255 13.30 -1.07 -1.00
N VAL A 256 13.28 0.17 -1.53
CA VAL A 256 14.40 1.11 -1.42
C VAL A 256 14.12 2.16 -0.37
N ARG A 257 12.98 2.87 -0.49
CA ARG A 257 12.61 3.94 0.42
C ARG A 257 11.11 4.22 0.37
N LEU A 258 10.63 4.85 1.44
CA LEU A 258 9.28 5.38 1.58
C LEU A 258 9.41 6.88 1.78
N ALA A 259 8.91 7.67 0.84
CA ALA A 259 8.76 9.10 1.00
C ALA A 259 7.33 9.37 1.46
N LEU A 260 7.17 10.12 2.54
CA LEU A 260 5.89 10.75 2.84
C LEU A 260 5.89 12.10 2.11
N GLU A 261 4.74 12.54 1.60
CA GLU A 261 4.57 13.87 0.98
C GLU A 261 4.65 14.99 2.06
N LYS A 262 5.62 14.89 2.99
CA LYS A 262 6.08 15.91 3.93
C LYS A 262 7.23 16.72 3.33
N ASP A 263 7.96 16.16 2.37
CA ASP A 263 9.16 16.76 1.78
C ASP A 263 8.89 17.22 0.34
N GLY A 264 8.40 18.45 0.17
CA GLY A 264 8.14 19.08 -1.14
C GLY A 264 6.84 19.87 -1.20
#